data_AF-A0AA47I8Z9-F1
#
_entry.id   AF-A0AA47I8Z9-F1
#
_cell.length_a   1.000
_cell.length_b   1.000
_cell.length_c   1.000
_cell.angle_alpha   90.00
_cell.angle_beta   90.00
_cell.angle_gamma   90.00
#
_symmetry.space_group_name_H-M   'P 1'
#
loop_
_entity.id
_entity.type
_entity.pdbx_description
1 polymer ?
#
loop_
_entity_poly.entity_id
_entity_poly.type
_entity_poly.pdbx_seq_one_letter_code
_entity_poly.pdbx_strand_id
1 'polypeptide(L)' 'MTVNFENIKQFQVPVIFIEGRYDYQVSAKVAEEYYNNITSQKRIYWFEKSCHFPQWCEASKFNDIVIGLINGSD' A
#
# COMPACT_ATOMS: atom_id res chain seq x y z
N MET A 1 9.46 6.72 22.49
CA MET A 1 8.52 5.58 22.31
C MET A 1 8.81 5.03 20.93
N THR A 2 9.19 3.76 20.81
CA THR A 2 9.58 3.16 19.52
C THR A 2 8.40 2.34 19.01
N VAL A 3 7.82 2.74 17.87
CA VAL A 3 6.80 1.96 17.17
C VAL A 3 7.53 1.08 16.15
N ASN A 4 7.47 -0.25 16.31
CA ASN A 4 8.07 -1.21 15.39
C ASN A 4 7.07 -2.35 15.12
N PHE A 5 6.74 -2.57 13.84
CA PHE A 5 5.81 -3.61 13.38
C PHE A 5 6.49 -4.77 12.63
N GLU A 6 7.82 -4.82 12.54
CA GLU A 6 8.58 -5.83 11.76
C GLU A 6 8.27 -7.28 12.16
N ASN A 7 7.92 -7.51 13.42
CA ASN A 7 7.56 -8.85 13.93
C ASN A 7 6.07 -9.17 13.77
N ILE A 8 5.24 -8.22 13.31
CA ILE A 8 3.81 -8.44 13.07
C ILE A 8 3.64 -8.84 11.61
N LYS A 9 3.38 -10.14 11.41
CA LYS A 9 3.25 -10.73 10.06
C LYS A 9 1.82 -11.08 9.69
N GLN A 10 0.94 -11.25 10.68
CA GLN A 10 -0.42 -11.73 10.46
C GLN A 10 -1.45 -10.73 10.97
N PHE A 11 -2.42 -10.42 10.12
CA PHE A 11 -3.52 -9.53 10.41
C PHE A 11 -4.85 -10.27 10.27
N GLN A 12 -5.84 -9.88 11.07
CA GLN A 12 -7.20 -10.44 11.02
C GLN A 12 -8.04 -9.88 9.86
N VAL A 13 -7.50 -8.89 9.15
CA VAL A 13 -8.13 -8.21 8.01
C VAL A 13 -7.16 -8.16 6.82
N PRO A 14 -7.66 -8.02 5.59
CA PRO A 14 -6.81 -7.78 4.43
C PRO A 14 -5.99 -6.49 4.60
N VAL A 15 -4.72 -6.52 4.22
CA VAL A 15 -3.83 -5.34 4.24
C VAL A 15 -3.58 -4.86 2.82
N ILE A 16 -3.93 -3.60 2.52
CA ILE A 16 -3.75 -3.02 1.20
C ILE A 16 -2.75 -1.87 1.28
N PHE A 17 -1.72 -1.94 0.44
CA PHE A 17 -0.75 -0.86 0.23
C PHE A 17 -1.09 -0.13 -1.07
N ILE A 18 -1.08 1.20 -1.04
CA ILE A 18 -1.26 2.05 -2.23
C ILE A 18 -0.12 3.05 -2.21
N GLU A 19 0.89 2.82 -3.05
CA GLU A 19 2.20 3.45 -2.90
C GLU A 19 2.74 3.97 -4.24
N GLY A 20 3.50 5.05 -4.19
CA GLY A 20 4.27 5.51 -5.33
C GLY A 20 5.49 4.62 -5.58
N ARG A 21 5.64 4.06 -6.80
CA ARG A 21 6.78 3.19 -7.15
C ARG A 21 8.13 3.89 -6.96
N TYR A 22 8.15 5.20 -7.22
CA TYR A 22 9.33 6.05 -7.21
C TYR A 22 9.29 7.10 -6.08
N ASP A 23 8.60 6.81 -4.98
CA ASP A 23 8.67 7.65 -3.78
C ASP A 23 10.06 7.55 -3.13
N TYR A 24 10.71 8.70 -2.96
CA TYR A 24 12.00 8.84 -2.28
C TYR A 24 11.86 9.54 -0.91
N GLN A 25 10.69 10.09 -0.57
CA GLN A 25 10.42 10.60 0.78
C GLN A 25 10.17 9.46 1.76
N VAL A 26 9.39 8.46 1.35
CA VAL A 26 9.23 7.18 2.06
C VAL A 26 9.64 6.07 1.09
N SER A 27 10.63 5.28 1.49
CA SER A 27 11.24 4.32 0.57
C SER A 27 10.25 3.24 0.15
N ALA A 28 9.89 3.22 -1.13
CA ALA A 28 9.09 2.15 -1.73
C ALA A 28 9.70 0.75 -1.49
N LYS A 29 11.04 0.67 -1.42
CA LYS A 29 11.75 -0.57 -1.11
C LYS A 29 11.44 -1.07 0.30
N VAL A 30 11.43 -0.18 1.31
CA VAL A 30 11.11 -0.57 2.69
C VAL A 30 9.65 -1.01 2.80
N ALA A 31 8.74 -0.32 2.11
CA ALA A 31 7.33 -0.72 2.04
C ALA A 31 7.17 -2.10 1.39
N GLU A 32 7.89 -2.38 0.29
CA GLU A 32 7.88 -3.69 -0.39
C GLU A 32 8.47 -4.81 0.48
N GLU A 33 9.57 -4.55 1.19
CA GLU A 33 10.18 -5.49 2.13
C GLU A 33 9.21 -5.84 3.28
N TYR A 34 8.55 -4.83 3.86
CA TYR A 34 7.54 -5.05 4.89
C TYR A 34 6.33 -5.81 4.35
N TYR A 35 5.81 -5.40 3.18
CA TYR A 35 4.74 -6.09 2.47
C TYR A 35 5.08 -7.57 2.28
N ASN A 36 6.30 -7.90 1.83
CA ASN A 36 6.74 -9.26 1.61
C ASN A 36 6.78 -10.12 2.89
N ASN A 37 7.05 -9.51 4.04
CA ASN A 37 7.07 -10.20 5.35
C ASN A 37 5.67 -10.53 5.89
N ILE A 38 4.62 -9.83 5.46
CA ILE A 38 3.23 -10.11 5.87
C ILE A 38 2.76 -11.45 5.27
N THR A 39 2.09 -12.30 6.05
CA THR A 39 1.60 -13.62 5.61
C THR A 39 0.07 -13.69 5.45
N SER A 40 -0.67 -12.73 6.02
CA SER A 40 -2.13 -12.62 5.81
C SER A 40 -2.47 -12.14 4.40
N GLN A 41 -3.78 -12.14 4.06
CA GLN A 41 -4.26 -11.57 2.80
C GLN A 41 -3.74 -10.13 2.65
N LYS A 42 -3.05 -9.88 1.55
CA LYS A 42 -2.38 -8.62 1.28
C LYS A 42 -2.40 -8.29 -0.20
N ARG A 43 -2.36 -6.99 -0.52
CA ARG A 43 -2.20 -6.49 -1.89
C ARG A 43 -1.40 -5.20 -1.89
N ILE A 44 -0.68 -4.94 -2.97
CA ILE A 44 0.02 -3.67 -3.21
C ILE A 44 -0.35 -3.12 -4.58
N TYR A 45 -0.70 -1.84 -4.62
CA TYR A 45 -0.97 -1.08 -5.83
C TYR A 45 0.12 -0.04 -6.05
N TRP A 46 0.84 -0.18 -7.16
CA TRP A 46 1.90 0.76 -7.53
C TRP A 46 1.36 1.90 -8.39
N PHE A 47 1.75 3.10 -8.00
CA PHE A 47 1.48 4.35 -8.70
C PHE A 47 2.77 4.88 -9.30
N GLU A 48 2.89 4.77 -10.62
CA GLU A 48 4.13 5.08 -11.34
C GLU A 48 4.34 6.59 -11.52
N LYS A 49 3.30 7.42 -11.33
CA LYS A 49 3.34 8.88 -11.59
C LYS A 49 2.90 9.74 -10.40
N SER A 50 2.95 9.19 -9.19
CA SER A 50 2.41 9.87 -8.01
C SER A 50 3.40 10.21 -6.90
N CYS A 51 4.60 9.64 -6.93
CA CYS A 51 5.57 9.78 -5.82
C CYS A 51 4.85 9.55 -4.47
N HIS A 52 5.01 10.46 -3.52
CA HIS A 52 4.48 10.32 -2.16
C HIS A 52 2.95 10.41 -2.03
N PHE A 53 2.23 10.94 -3.03
CA PHE A 53 0.79 11.22 -2.88
C PHE A 53 -0.07 10.61 -4.00
N PRO A 54 -0.21 9.26 -4.06
CA PRO A 54 -1.13 8.55 -4.96
C PRO A 54 -2.54 9.15 -5.03
N GLN A 55 -3.10 9.52 -3.86
CA GLN A 55 -4.43 10.07 -3.72
C GLN A 55 -4.60 11.48 -4.32
N TRP A 56 -3.51 12.21 -4.58
CA TRP A 56 -3.56 13.55 -5.16
C TRP A 56 -3.09 13.59 -6.61
N CYS A 57 -2.00 12.88 -6.93
CA CYS A 57 -1.41 12.91 -8.26
C CYS A 57 -2.19 12.07 -9.28
N GLU A 58 -2.73 10.92 -8.88
CA GLU A 58 -3.55 10.03 -9.73
C GLU A 58 -4.90 9.74 -9.05
N ALA A 59 -5.58 10.80 -8.58
CA ALA A 59 -6.78 10.72 -7.75
C ALA A 59 -7.90 9.82 -8.34
N SER A 60 -8.12 9.85 -9.65
CA SER A 60 -9.13 8.99 -10.30
C SER A 60 -8.81 7.52 -10.09
N LYS A 61 -7.58 7.11 -10.40
CA LYS A 61 -7.11 5.72 -10.24
C LYS A 61 -7.17 5.29 -8.78
N PHE A 62 -6.77 6.17 -7.86
CA PHE A 62 -6.87 5.92 -6.42
C PHE A 62 -8.32 5.66 -6.00
N ASN A 63 -9.26 6.51 -6.42
CA ASN A 63 -10.67 6.36 -6.10
C ASN A 63 -11.27 5.09 -6.70
N ASP A 64 -10.92 4.75 -7.94
CA ASP A 64 -11.40 3.54 -8.60
C ASP A 64 -11.01 2.29 -7.82
N ILE A 65 -9.76 2.21 -7.35
CA ILE A 65 -9.28 1.13 -6.48
C ILE A 65 -10.08 1.09 -5.17
N VAL A 66 -10.19 2.21 -4.46
CA VAL A 66 -10.88 2.24 -3.16
C VAL A 66 -12.35 1.83 -3.30
N ILE A 67 -13.04 2.27 -4.35
CA ILE A 67 -14.42 1.89 -4.64
C ILE A 67 -14.51 0.40 -4.99
N GLY A 68 -13.60 -0.12 -5.81
CA GLY A 68 -13.60 -1.53 -6.20
C GLY A 68 -13.32 -2.47 -5.02
N LEU A 69 -12.49 -2.07 -4.05
CA LEU A 69 -12.29 -2.80 -2.78
C LEU A 69 -13.59 -2.97 -2.00
N ILE A 70 -14.48 -1.96 -2.00
CA ILE A 70 -15.77 -2.02 -1.30
C ILE A 70 -16.73 -2.97 -2.02
N ASN A 71 -16.72 -2.95 -3.35
CA ASN A 71 -17.63 -3.73 -4.17
C ASN A 71 -17.18 -5.18 -4.37
N GLY A 72 -15.96 -5.54 -3.96
CA GLY A 72 -15.37 -6.86 -4.16
C GLY A 72 -15.01 -7.17 -5.62
N SER A 73 -14.91 -6.13 -6.46
CA SER A 73 -14.68 -6.22 -7.91
C SER A 73 -13.23 -5.94 -8.33
N ASP A 74 -12.33 -5.92 -7.35
CA ASP A 74 -10.95 -5.44 -7.44
C ASP A 74 -9.92 -6.54 -7.73
#